data_AF-A0A2R4K0P9-F1
#
_entry.id   AF-A0A2R4K0P9-F1
#
_cell.length_a   1.000
_cell.length_b   1.000
_cell.length_c   1.000
_cell.angle_alpha   90.00
_cell.angle_beta   90.00
_cell.angle_gamma   90.00
#
_symmetry.space_group_name_H-M   'P 1'
#
loop_
_entity.id
_entity.type
_entity.pdbx_description
1 polymer ?
#
loop_
_entity_poly.entity_id
_entity_poly.type
_entity_poly.pdbx_seq_one_letter_code
_entity_poly.pdbx_strand_id
1 'polypeptide(L)' 'MGGEALVGLVARAIGRCLVVRAPTAVRVLLPTLLVVVATVSLAWWLFTTRGTLDGYPGDSGLCPVSNVPPQWPDWIPV' A
#
# COMPACT_ATOMS: atom_id res chain seq x y z
N MET A 1 20.82 12.34 1.82
CA MET A 1 20.22 13.69 1.92
C MET A 1 19.80 14.30 0.57
N GLY A 2 20.35 13.92 -0.59
CA GLY A 2 19.94 14.52 -1.89
C GLY A 2 18.60 14.03 -2.48
N GLY A 3 18.18 12.80 -2.19
CA GLY A 3 16.95 12.21 -2.75
C GLY A 3 15.67 12.92 -2.32
N GLU A 4 15.51 13.17 -1.01
CA GLU A 4 14.37 13.88 -0.44
C GLU A 4 14.21 15.30 -1.03
N ALA A 5 15.32 16.01 -1.23
CA ALA A 5 15.31 17.35 -1.80
C ALA A 5 14.88 17.35 -3.28
N LEU A 6 15.33 16.36 -4.07
CA LEU A 6 14.92 16.18 -5.45
C LEU A 6 13.43 15.83 -5.55
N VAL A 7 12.94 14.94 -4.70
CA VAL A 7 11.51 14.56 -4.63
C VAL A 7 10.66 15.78 -4.29
N GLY A 8 11.06 16.59 -3.32
CA GLY A 8 10.36 17.83 -2.96
C GLY A 8 10.29 18.84 -4.11
N LEU A 9 11.38 19.00 -4.88
CA LEU A 9 11.41 19.88 -6.04
C LEU A 9 10.50 19.38 -7.18
N VAL A 10 10.53 18.08 -7.47
CA VAL A 10 9.69 17.44 -8.49
C VAL A 10 8.21 17.55 -8.12
N ALA A 11 7.85 17.26 -6.87
CA ALA A 11 6.48 17.40 -6.38
C ALA A 11 5.97 18.85 -6.51
N ARG A 12 6.81 19.83 -6.16
CA ARG A 12 6.48 21.25 -6.29
C ARG A 12 6.30 21.70 -7.75
N ALA A 13 7.14 21.21 -8.67
CA ALA A 13 7.03 21.51 -10.09
C ALA A 13 5.76 20.91 -10.71
N ILE A 14 5.45 19.66 -10.38
CA ILE A 14 4.22 18.97 -10.82
C ILE A 14 2.99 19.68 -10.27
N GLY A 15 2.97 20.02 -8.97
CA GLY A 15 1.86 20.75 -8.36
C GLY A 15 1.60 22.10 -9.04
N ARG A 16 2.66 22.87 -9.33
CA ARG A 16 2.53 24.13 -10.09
C ARG A 16 2.02 23.91 -11.52
N CYS A 17 2.52 22.89 -12.22
CA CYS A 17 2.06 22.56 -13.56
C CYS A 17 0.57 22.19 -13.56
N LEU A 18 0.13 21.39 -12.59
CA LEU A 18 -1.27 20.98 -12.44
C LEU A 18 -2.18 22.18 -12.11
N VAL A 19 -1.76 23.10 -11.25
CA VAL A 19 -2.54 24.31 -10.94
C VAL A 19 -2.65 25.27 -12.13
N VAL A 20 -1.61 25.38 -12.96
CA VAL A 20 -1.62 26.34 -14.09
C VAL A 20 -2.25 25.74 -15.34
N ARG A 21 -1.96 24.48 -15.67
CA ARG A 21 -2.27 23.87 -16.97
C ARG A 21 -3.30 22.75 -16.93
N ALA A 22 -3.67 22.21 -15.77
CA ALA A 22 -4.58 21.06 -15.76
C ALA A 22 -6.03 21.48 -16.03
N PRO A 23 -6.77 20.68 -16.84
CA PRO A 23 -8.22 20.82 -17.01
C PRO A 23 -8.97 20.78 -15.67
N THR A 24 -10.11 21.46 -15.57
CA THR A 24 -10.91 21.54 -14.34
C THR A 24 -11.23 20.17 -13.73
N ALA A 25 -11.54 19.17 -14.55
CA ALA A 25 -11.79 17.80 -14.11
C ALA A 25 -10.58 17.19 -13.37
N VAL A 26 -9.36 17.43 -13.85
CA VAL A 26 -8.13 16.96 -13.20
C VAL A 26 -7.94 17.66 -11.87
N ARG A 27 -8.21 18.97 -11.76
CA ARG A 27 -8.09 19.71 -10.49
C ARG A 27 -9.08 19.22 -9.43
N VAL A 28 -10.28 18.80 -9.86
CA VAL A 28 -11.31 18.25 -8.97
C VAL A 28 -10.95 16.84 -8.51
N LEU A 29 -10.43 16.00 -9.40
CA LEU A 29 -10.12 14.60 -9.08
C LEU A 29 -8.77 14.40 -8.36
N LEU A 30 -7.80 15.29 -8.60
CA LEU A 30 -6.47 15.20 -8.02
C LEU A 30 -6.44 15.07 -6.48
N PRO A 31 -7.17 15.88 -5.68
CA PRO A 31 -7.14 15.73 -4.23
C PRO A 31 -7.66 14.35 -3.80
N THR A 32 -8.74 13.87 -4.41
CA THR A 32 -9.29 12.53 -4.15
C THR A 32 -8.28 11.45 -4.50
N LEU A 33 -7.62 11.55 -5.67
CA LEU A 33 -6.60 10.61 -6.10
C LEU A 33 -5.41 10.59 -5.12
N LEU A 34 -4.94 11.75 -4.68
CA LEU A 34 -3.84 11.85 -3.72
C LEU A 34 -4.20 11.20 -2.38
N VAL A 35 -5.41 11.42 -1.87
CA VAL A 35 -5.90 10.77 -0.65
C VAL A 35 -5.96 9.26 -0.84
N VAL A 36 -6.55 8.77 -1.94
CA VAL A 36 -6.65 7.33 -2.22
C VAL A 36 -5.28 6.68 -2.29
N VAL A 37 -4.34 7.27 -3.05
CA VAL A 37 -2.98 6.74 -3.19
C VAL A 37 -2.28 6.71 -1.84
N ALA A 38 -2.34 7.79 -1.06
CA ALA A 38 -1.72 7.85 0.26
C ALA A 38 -2.32 6.79 1.22
N THR A 39 -3.65 6.67 1.28
CA THR A 39 -4.33 5.72 2.16
C THR A 39 -4.04 4.27 1.77
N VAL A 40 -4.13 3.92 0.48
CA VAL A 40 -3.87 2.55 0.01
C VAL A 40 -2.41 2.18 0.23
N SER A 41 -1.47 3.09 -0.06
CA SER A 41 -0.04 2.85 0.13
C SER A 41 0.30 2.64 1.61
N LEU A 42 -0.28 3.45 2.49
CA LEU A 42 -0.11 3.32 3.94
C LEU A 42 -0.73 2.03 4.47
N ALA A 43 -1.94 1.69 4.03
CA ALA A 43 -2.62 0.46 4.42
C ALA A 43 -1.83 -0.78 3.99
N TRP A 44 -1.35 -0.79 2.74
CA TRP A 44 -0.49 -1.86 2.23
C TRP A 44 0.81 -1.97 3.04
N TRP A 45 1.51 -0.86 3.28
CA TRP A 45 2.73 -0.85 4.08
C TRP A 45 2.50 -1.38 5.50
N LEU A 46 1.44 -0.93 6.17
CA LEU A 46 1.10 -1.40 7.51
C LEU A 46 0.76 -2.89 7.51
N PHE A 47 0.01 -3.35 6.51
CA PHE A 47 -0.30 -4.77 6.35
C PHE A 47 0.97 -5.61 6.15
N THR A 48 1.88 -5.21 5.26
CA THR A 48 3.10 -5.97 4.99
C THR A 48 4.11 -5.93 6.14
N THR A 49 4.17 -4.83 6.91
CA THR A 49 5.16 -4.68 7.98
C THR A 49 4.66 -5.12 9.35
N ARG A 50 3.36 -4.98 9.64
CA ARG A 50 2.77 -5.34 10.94
C ARG A 50 1.87 -6.57 10.89
N GLY A 51 1.54 -7.08 9.70
CA GLY A 51 0.57 -8.16 9.53
C GLY A 51 -0.88 -7.69 9.73
N THR A 52 -1.80 -8.64 9.79
CA THR A 52 -3.22 -8.36 10.11
C THR A 52 -3.41 -8.08 11.60
N LEU A 53 -4.47 -7.35 11.96
CA LEU A 53 -4.81 -6.94 13.34
C LEU A 53 -5.01 -8.09 14.36
N ASP A 54 -4.89 -9.34 13.93
CA ASP A 54 -5.02 -10.55 14.75
C ASP A 54 -3.68 -11.21 15.12
N GLY A 55 -2.56 -10.47 15.05
CA GLY A 55 -1.27 -10.99 15.51
C GLY A 55 -0.67 -12.09 14.63
N TYR A 56 -1.23 -12.31 13.43
CA TYR A 56 -0.56 -13.09 12.40
C TYR A 56 0.50 -12.19 11.75
N PRO A 57 1.80 -12.39 12.05
CA PRO A 57 2.84 -11.74 11.27
C PRO A 57 2.61 -12.08 9.80
N GLY A 58 2.98 -11.18 8.89
CA GLY A 58 2.85 -11.41 7.43
C GLY A 58 3.65 -12.61 6.89
N ASP A 59 4.15 -13.47 7.78
CA ASP A 59 4.69 -14.78 7.48
C ASP A 59 3.50 -15.74 7.29
N SER A 60 3.13 -15.97 6.04
CA SER A 60 2.11 -16.95 5.64
C SER A 60 2.68 -18.38 5.71
N GLY A 61 3.47 -18.66 6.75
CA GLY A 61 4.11 -19.95 6.96
C GLY A 61 3.10 -21.10 6.93
N LEU A 62 3.59 -22.32 6.79
CA LEU A 62 2.72 -23.49 6.74
C LEU A 62 1.87 -23.59 8.01
N CYS A 63 0.62 -24.04 7.85
CA CYS A 63 -0.28 -24.21 8.98
C CYS A 63 0.31 -25.25 9.93
N PRO A 64 0.44 -24.96 11.24
CA PRO A 64 0.92 -25.96 12.19
C PRO A 64 -0.02 -27.17 12.17
N VAL A 65 0.52 -28.38 12.33
CA VAL A 65 -0.24 -29.65 12.28
C VAL A 65 -1.45 -29.65 13.22
N SER A 66 -1.39 -28.92 14.34
CA SER A 66 -2.51 -28.76 15.28
C SER A 66 -3.71 -27.99 14.72
N ASN A 67 -3.54 -27.24 13.62
CA ASN A 67 -4.54 -26.43 12.97
C ASN A 67 -4.95 -26.99 11.59
N VAL A 68 -4.45 -28.18 11.21
CA VAL A 68 -4.77 -28.89 9.97
C VAL A 68 -6.05 -29.73 10.21
N PRO A 69 -7.16 -29.49 9.51
CA PRO A 69 -8.36 -30.31 9.65
C PRO A 69 -8.09 -31.76 9.21
N PRO A 70 -8.71 -32.78 9.85
CA PRO A 70 -8.50 -34.18 9.49
C PRO A 70 -8.82 -34.53 8.03
N GLN A 71 -9.70 -33.73 7.40
CA GLN A 71 -10.14 -33.91 6.01
C GLN A 71 -9.26 -33.20 4.97
N TRP A 72 -8.15 -32.58 5.38
CA TRP A 72 -7.27 -31.87 4.45
C TRP A 72 -6.52 -32.89 3.56
N PRO A 73 -6.49 -32.73 2.23
CA PRO A 73 -5.78 -33.68 1.36
C PRO A 73 -4.26 -33.68 1.57
N ASP A 74 -3.65 -34.87 1.51
CA ASP A 74 -2.22 -35.10 1.76
C ASP A 74 -1.25 -34.39 0.80
N TRP A 75 -1.76 -33.80 -0.30
CA TRP A 75 -0.95 -33.08 -1.29
C TRP A 75 -0.75 -31.60 -0.96
N ILE A 76 -1.43 -31.06 0.06
CA ILE A 76 -1.28 -29.67 0.48
C ILE A 76 -0.12 -29.57 1.46
N PRO A 77 0.89 -28.72 1.21
CA PRO A 77 2.02 -28.57 2.10
C PRO A 77 1.58 -28.01 3.46
N VAL A 78 2.06 -28.65 4.53
CA VAL A 78 1.86 -28.33 5.96
C VAL A 78 3.20 -28.27 6.67
#